data_AF-A0A2V9BH00-F1
#
_entry.id   AF-A0A2V9BH00-F1
#
_cell.length_a   1.000
_cell.length_b   1.000
_cell.length_c   1.000
_cell.angle_alpha   90.00
_cell.angle_beta   90.00
_cell.angle_gamma   90.00
#
_symmetry.space_group_name_H-M   'P 1'
#
loop_
_entity.id
_entity.type
_entity.pdbx_description
1 polymer ?
#
loop_
_entity_poly.entity_id
_entity_poly.type
_entity_poly.pdbx_seq_one_letter_code
_entity_poly.pdbx_strand_id
1 'polypeptide(L)'
;MTKSKQKRRCRMVLLLLLFSIVLPASVFAGEGGETEPAKTKGLEPILDYISKSWDTLTRSMEDCTTVVDPKLAENSVLYLPAGFSVPTQVTEMQRRCHVQVKALPHKIDHPGQIDTSKLDPPGLLYLEHKYVVPGGRFNEMYGWDSYFIVRGLVREGRIELAKGMIENFFFEIEHYGTVLNANRSYYLSRSQPPFLTSMILAVHDAQKAAGHEDKKWLERAYSYAAKDWEMWAREPHLAGDTGLARYYDFGETPAPESLKDETDHYRKVASYFLNHPAQDHGYMVRRIATPAKDQSLPPVGKIYSVQICDMGTTDRTGCDEAEEITLSRDFYRADRSMRESGFDVSFRFGPHGAATHHYAAVCLNSLLFKYERDLEALSTMLGRAKDAEEWKKRAERRGANIQKYFWDAQRGFFFDYN
;
A
#
# COMPACT_ATOMS: atom_id res chain seq x y z
N MET A 1 20.91 77.57 2.53
CA MET A 1 19.93 78.36 1.73
C MET A 1 18.55 77.76 1.98
N THR A 2 17.80 78.20 3.01
CA THR A 2 16.71 79.23 2.95
C THR A 2 15.64 78.93 1.89
N LYS A 3 14.32 78.93 2.12
CA LYS A 3 13.44 79.26 3.26
C LYS A 3 12.04 78.68 2.99
N SER A 4 11.27 78.54 4.07
CA SER A 4 9.83 78.29 4.21
C SER A 4 8.88 79.21 3.42
N LYS A 5 7.61 78.82 3.20
CA LYS A 5 6.45 79.29 4.01
C LYS A 5 5.06 78.75 3.63
N GLN A 6 4.30 78.64 4.71
CA GLN A 6 2.92 78.21 5.00
C GLN A 6 1.93 79.40 5.02
N LYS A 7 0.61 79.15 4.82
CA LYS A 7 -0.57 79.81 5.48
C LYS A 7 -1.88 79.33 4.78
N ARG A 8 -2.85 78.66 5.44
CA ARG A 8 -3.83 79.02 6.51
C ARG A 8 -5.08 79.79 6.04
N ARG A 9 -6.27 79.23 6.33
CA ARG A 9 -7.56 79.85 6.79
C ARG A 9 -8.38 78.70 7.47
N CYS A 10 -8.71 78.63 8.78
CA CYS A 10 -9.49 79.50 9.72
C CYS A 10 -11.00 79.50 9.37
N ARG A 11 -12.01 79.08 10.18
CA ARG A 11 -12.44 79.30 11.60
C ARG A 11 -13.38 78.12 12.04
N MET A 12 -13.41 77.57 13.28
CA MET A 12 -13.81 78.03 14.64
C MET A 12 -15.35 78.24 14.81
N VAL A 13 -16.13 77.28 15.37
CA VAL A 13 -16.61 77.07 16.78
C VAL A 13 -17.97 77.75 17.13
N LEU A 14 -18.99 77.01 17.63
CA LEU A 14 -19.49 77.02 19.04
C LEU A 14 -20.83 76.26 19.24
N LEU A 15 -20.93 75.63 20.43
CA LEU A 15 -21.99 74.85 21.11
C LEU A 15 -23.39 75.46 21.21
N LEU A 16 -24.40 74.61 21.47
CA LEU A 16 -25.48 74.84 22.45
C LEU A 16 -26.02 73.53 23.06
N LEU A 17 -26.58 73.66 24.27
CA LEU A 17 -26.71 72.70 25.38
C LEU A 17 -28.03 71.89 25.45
N LEU A 18 -27.91 70.70 26.07
CA LEU A 18 -28.82 69.88 26.90
C LEU A 18 -30.31 70.27 27.05
N PHE A 19 -31.20 69.28 26.89
CA PHE A 19 -32.23 68.94 27.90
C PHE A 19 -32.69 67.47 27.77
N SER A 20 -32.73 66.76 28.90
CA SER A 20 -33.16 65.37 29.05
C SER A 20 -34.67 65.29 29.37
N ILE A 21 -35.41 64.41 28.71
CA ILE A 21 -36.68 63.83 29.21
C ILE A 21 -36.71 62.33 28.84
N VAL A 22 -37.32 61.54 29.72
CA VAL A 22 -37.14 60.11 30.00
C VAL A 22 -38.38 59.28 29.57
N LEU A 23 -38.13 58.01 29.14
CA LEU A 23 -38.99 56.80 29.01
C LEU A 23 -39.98 56.62 27.82
N PRO A 24 -40.35 55.37 27.41
CA PRO A 24 -39.78 54.04 27.69
C PRO A 24 -39.54 53.13 26.46
N ALA A 25 -38.97 51.96 26.78
CA ALA A 25 -38.51 50.84 25.97
C ALA A 25 -39.41 50.31 24.84
N SER A 26 -38.76 49.89 23.75
CA SER A 26 -39.15 48.70 22.98
C SER A 26 -37.88 48.06 22.43
N VAL A 27 -37.49 46.95 23.05
CA VAL A 27 -36.36 46.10 22.66
C VAL A 27 -36.75 45.39 21.36
N PHE A 28 -36.09 45.72 20.26
CA PHE A 28 -35.87 44.76 19.18
C PHE A 28 -34.38 44.44 19.16
N ALA A 29 -34.06 43.29 19.77
CA ALA A 29 -32.76 42.67 19.62
C ALA A 29 -32.60 42.29 18.14
N GLY A 30 -31.77 43.03 17.41
CA GLY A 30 -31.20 42.54 16.17
C GLY A 30 -30.17 41.48 16.53
N GLU A 31 -30.51 40.22 16.28
CA GLU A 31 -29.62 39.09 16.44
C GLU A 31 -28.36 39.31 15.60
N GLY A 32 -27.23 39.49 16.29
CA GLY A 32 -25.93 39.15 15.75
C GLY A 32 -25.88 37.63 15.60
N GLY A 33 -25.83 37.17 14.36
CA GLY A 33 -25.74 35.75 14.03
C GLY A 33 -25.08 35.59 12.67
N GLU A 34 -23.75 35.76 12.62
CA GLU A 34 -22.98 35.16 11.53
C GLU A 34 -23.16 33.64 11.63
N THR A 35 -23.88 33.11 10.64
CA THR A 35 -24.31 31.72 10.56
C THR A 35 -23.17 30.85 10.02
N GLU A 36 -22.34 30.31 10.92
CA GLU A 36 -21.55 29.08 10.67
C GLU A 36 -22.17 27.78 11.26
N PRO A 37 -23.43 27.39 10.99
CA PRO A 37 -23.88 26.02 11.30
C PRO A 37 -24.19 25.16 10.06
N ALA A 38 -24.06 25.69 8.84
CA ALA A 38 -24.51 24.96 7.63
C ALA A 38 -23.51 23.93 7.08
N LYS A 39 -22.19 24.05 7.35
CA LYS A 39 -21.17 23.20 6.72
C LYS A 39 -20.94 21.84 7.40
N THR A 40 -21.33 21.65 8.66
CA THR A 40 -21.05 20.43 9.44
C THR A 40 -22.25 19.50 9.63
N LYS A 41 -23.47 20.00 9.39
CA LYS A 41 -24.74 19.31 9.70
C LYS A 41 -24.95 17.98 8.95
N GLY A 42 -24.18 17.71 7.89
CA GLY A 42 -24.16 16.43 7.17
C GLY A 42 -22.93 15.55 7.42
N LEU A 43 -21.92 16.06 8.14
CA LEU A 43 -20.67 15.34 8.41
C LEU A 43 -20.76 14.49 9.67
N GLU A 44 -21.53 14.91 10.68
CA GLU A 44 -21.64 14.19 11.95
C GLU A 44 -22.06 12.72 11.79
N PRO A 45 -23.08 12.37 10.98
CA PRO A 45 -23.43 10.95 10.78
C PRO A 45 -22.34 10.15 10.04
N ILE A 46 -21.58 10.80 9.16
CA ILE A 46 -20.47 10.18 8.42
C ILE A 46 -19.31 9.90 9.39
N LEU A 47 -18.97 10.85 10.25
CA LEU A 47 -17.93 10.70 11.26
C LEU A 47 -18.30 9.63 12.30
N ASP A 48 -19.56 9.60 12.74
CA ASP A 48 -20.07 8.54 13.63
C ASP A 48 -20.00 7.16 12.95
N TYR A 49 -20.39 7.06 11.68
CA TYR A 49 -20.23 5.83 10.89
C TYR A 49 -18.77 5.39 10.80
N ILE A 50 -17.84 6.30 10.49
CA ILE A 50 -16.40 6.00 10.43
C ILE A 50 -15.89 5.51 11.80
N SER A 51 -16.23 6.22 12.87
CA SER A 51 -15.75 5.90 14.22
C SER A 51 -16.21 4.51 14.67
N LYS A 52 -17.47 4.14 14.37
CA LYS A 52 -18.03 2.79 14.64
C LYS A 52 -17.46 1.71 13.72
N SER A 53 -17.11 2.06 12.49
CA SER A 53 -16.59 1.10 11.51
C SER A 53 -15.22 0.56 11.90
N TRP A 54 -14.40 1.30 12.65
CA TRP A 54 -13.11 0.80 13.12
C TRP A 54 -13.21 -0.50 13.92
N ASP A 55 -14.19 -0.60 14.81
CA ASP A 55 -14.40 -1.81 15.62
C ASP A 55 -14.87 -2.98 14.75
N THR A 56 -15.72 -2.70 13.76
CA THR A 56 -16.23 -3.72 12.82
C THR A 56 -15.14 -4.24 11.88
N LEU A 57 -14.17 -3.39 11.52
CA LEU A 57 -13.04 -3.72 10.65
C LEU A 57 -11.84 -4.30 11.43
N THR A 58 -11.88 -4.31 12.76
CA THR A 58 -10.80 -4.87 13.57
C THR A 58 -10.84 -6.40 13.54
N ARG A 59 -9.68 -7.02 13.43
CA ARG A 59 -9.45 -8.47 13.52
C ARG A 59 -8.47 -8.78 14.62
N SER A 60 -8.56 -10.00 15.15
CA SER A 60 -7.63 -10.53 16.15
C SER A 60 -7.49 -12.04 15.99
N MET A 61 -6.40 -12.59 16.53
CA MET A 61 -6.17 -14.04 16.60
C MET A 61 -7.07 -14.76 17.62
N GLU A 62 -8.03 -14.05 18.21
CA GLU A 62 -9.05 -14.58 19.11
C GLU A 62 -10.39 -14.83 18.39
N ASP A 63 -10.60 -14.19 17.22
CA ASP A 63 -11.85 -14.29 16.46
C ASP A 63 -11.77 -15.42 15.42
N CYS A 64 -12.79 -16.30 15.41
CA CYS A 64 -12.91 -17.39 14.45
C CYS A 64 -12.98 -16.90 12.99
N THR A 65 -13.52 -15.70 12.77
CA THR A 65 -13.74 -15.16 11.42
C THR A 65 -12.45 -14.64 10.80
N THR A 66 -11.42 -14.33 11.58
CA THR A 66 -10.14 -13.77 11.10
C THR A 66 -9.43 -14.68 10.10
N VAL A 67 -9.51 -16.01 10.28
CA VAL A 67 -8.75 -16.97 9.46
C VAL A 67 -9.39 -17.23 8.10
N VAL A 68 -10.70 -16.95 7.95
CA VAL A 68 -11.47 -17.21 6.74
C VAL A 68 -10.91 -16.42 5.56
N ASP A 69 -10.79 -17.06 4.39
CA ASP A 69 -10.40 -16.42 3.13
C ASP A 69 -11.59 -16.40 2.16
N PRO A 70 -12.32 -15.28 2.04
CA PRO A 70 -13.43 -15.18 1.08
C PRO A 70 -12.98 -15.25 -0.39
N LYS A 71 -11.67 -15.12 -0.66
CA LYS A 71 -11.12 -15.11 -2.02
C LYS A 71 -10.87 -16.52 -2.55
N LEU A 72 -10.87 -17.54 -1.68
CA LEU A 72 -10.60 -18.92 -2.02
C LEU A 72 -11.70 -19.83 -1.43
N ALA A 73 -12.18 -20.80 -2.19
CA ALA A 73 -13.26 -21.70 -1.74
C ALA A 73 -12.84 -22.74 -0.68
N GLU A 74 -11.54 -22.85 -0.38
CA GLU A 74 -10.96 -23.88 0.50
C GLU A 74 -10.93 -23.44 1.96
N ASN A 75 -10.92 -24.41 2.88
CA ASN A 75 -10.75 -24.14 4.31
C ASN A 75 -9.34 -23.58 4.57
N SER A 76 -9.28 -22.33 5.02
CA SER A 76 -8.04 -21.62 5.32
C SER A 76 -7.39 -22.13 6.62
N VAL A 77 -6.05 -22.20 6.59
CA VAL A 77 -5.19 -22.58 7.72
C VAL A 77 -4.58 -21.32 8.36
N LEU A 78 -4.25 -21.37 9.65
CA LEU A 78 -3.36 -20.39 10.29
C LEU A 78 -1.92 -20.92 10.31
N TYR A 79 -0.99 -20.21 9.67
CA TYR A 79 0.43 -20.51 9.67
C TYR A 79 1.17 -19.64 10.70
N LEU A 80 1.96 -20.28 11.57
CA LEU A 80 2.89 -19.61 12.47
C LEU A 80 4.32 -19.66 11.92
N PRO A 81 5.20 -18.72 12.29
CA PRO A 81 6.61 -18.80 11.92
C PRO A 81 7.27 -20.12 12.36
N ALA A 82 8.28 -20.57 11.62
CA ALA A 82 9.00 -21.79 11.95
C ALA A 82 9.62 -21.70 13.35
N GLY A 83 9.36 -22.71 14.18
CA GLY A 83 9.85 -22.77 15.57
C GLY A 83 9.15 -21.81 16.54
N PHE A 84 8.12 -21.09 16.11
CA PHE A 84 7.37 -20.19 16.98
C PHE A 84 6.46 -20.97 17.94
N SER A 85 6.46 -20.58 19.22
CA SER A 85 5.59 -21.21 20.21
C SER A 85 4.15 -20.81 19.97
N VAL A 86 3.23 -21.79 19.89
CA VAL A 86 1.81 -21.51 19.68
C VAL A 86 1.26 -20.73 20.87
N PRO A 87 0.79 -19.48 20.68
CA PRO A 87 0.25 -18.67 21.77
C PRO A 87 -1.02 -19.29 22.36
N THR A 88 -1.29 -19.00 23.65
CA THR A 88 -2.49 -19.50 24.34
C THR A 88 -3.77 -19.10 23.61
N GLN A 89 -3.89 -17.83 23.20
CA GLN A 89 -5.06 -17.34 22.45
C GLN A 89 -5.31 -18.11 21.15
N VAL A 90 -4.24 -18.53 20.45
CA VAL A 90 -4.33 -19.32 19.22
C VAL A 90 -4.77 -20.75 19.54
N THR A 91 -4.27 -21.34 20.62
CA THR A 91 -4.69 -22.68 21.07
C THR A 91 -6.17 -22.70 21.45
N GLU A 92 -6.65 -21.65 22.11
CA GLU A 92 -8.06 -21.48 22.46
C GLU A 92 -8.94 -21.28 21.22
N MET A 93 -8.52 -20.41 20.30
CA MET A 93 -9.18 -20.17 19.02
C MET A 93 -9.24 -21.47 18.19
N GLN A 94 -8.16 -22.23 18.13
CA GLN A 94 -8.10 -23.51 17.43
C GLN A 94 -9.14 -24.51 17.97
N ARG A 95 -9.26 -24.62 19.30
CA ARG A 95 -10.24 -25.53 19.93
C ARG A 95 -11.68 -25.07 19.71
N ARG A 96 -11.94 -23.77 19.84
CA ARG A 96 -13.29 -23.21 19.75
C ARG A 96 -13.80 -23.11 18.31
N CYS A 97 -12.91 -22.80 17.37
CA CYS A 97 -13.25 -22.51 15.97
C CYS A 97 -12.92 -23.68 15.03
N HIS A 98 -12.27 -24.74 15.52
CA HIS A 98 -11.79 -25.88 14.72
C HIS A 98 -10.85 -25.50 13.57
N VAL A 99 -10.08 -24.42 13.76
CA VAL A 99 -9.10 -23.94 12.77
C VAL A 99 -7.86 -24.82 12.77
N GLN A 100 -7.38 -25.19 11.59
CA GLN A 100 -6.08 -25.86 11.47
C GLN A 100 -4.95 -24.85 11.70
N VAL A 101 -4.00 -25.23 12.55
CA VAL A 101 -2.81 -24.45 12.87
C VAL A 101 -1.58 -25.23 12.42
N LYS A 102 -0.75 -24.62 11.57
CA LYS A 102 0.48 -25.22 11.03
C LYS A 102 1.67 -24.30 11.28
N ALA A 103 2.88 -24.86 11.37
CA ALA A 103 4.11 -24.08 11.32
C ALA A 103 4.60 -23.94 9.88
N LEU A 104 5.21 -22.80 9.55
CA LEU A 104 5.99 -22.65 8.33
C LEU A 104 7.19 -23.62 8.36
N PRO A 105 7.61 -24.16 7.20
CA PRO A 105 8.59 -25.24 7.14
C PRO A 105 10.01 -24.82 7.56
N HIS A 106 10.35 -23.54 7.42
CA HIS A 106 11.64 -22.97 7.82
C HIS A 106 11.50 -21.47 8.06
N LYS A 107 12.52 -20.88 8.71
CA LYS A 107 12.60 -19.44 8.95
C LYS A 107 12.74 -18.68 7.62
N ILE A 108 12.04 -17.56 7.49
CA ILE A 108 12.10 -16.69 6.30
C ILE A 108 12.80 -15.40 6.73
N ASP A 109 14.00 -15.18 6.21
CA ASP A 109 14.77 -13.96 6.44
C ASP A 109 14.50 -12.91 5.35
N HIS A 110 14.15 -13.35 4.14
CA HIS A 110 13.85 -12.50 2.98
C HIS A 110 12.68 -13.05 2.16
N PRO A 111 11.88 -12.17 1.53
CA PRO A 111 10.80 -12.59 0.62
C PRO A 111 11.34 -13.47 -0.52
N GLY A 112 10.52 -14.43 -0.95
CA GLY A 112 10.87 -15.35 -2.05
C GLY A 112 11.71 -16.58 -1.66
N GLN A 113 12.15 -16.72 -0.40
CA GLN A 113 12.86 -17.93 0.06
C GLN A 113 11.96 -19.17 0.14
N ILE A 114 10.65 -18.97 0.24
CA ILE A 114 9.67 -20.05 0.32
C ILE A 114 8.90 -20.17 -0.99
N ASP A 115 8.78 -21.41 -1.46
CA ASP A 115 7.89 -21.76 -2.56
C ASP A 115 6.46 -21.83 -2.03
N THR A 116 5.70 -20.74 -2.22
CA THR A 116 4.34 -20.60 -1.71
C THR A 116 3.38 -21.63 -2.31
N SER A 117 3.70 -22.25 -3.45
CA SER A 117 2.87 -23.30 -4.05
C SER A 117 2.86 -24.61 -3.25
N LYS A 118 3.84 -24.80 -2.36
CA LYS A 118 3.95 -25.96 -1.46
C LYS A 118 3.18 -25.77 -0.15
N LEU A 119 2.63 -24.59 0.09
CA LEU A 119 1.80 -24.31 1.26
C LEU A 119 0.34 -24.62 0.93
N ASP A 120 -0.02 -25.90 1.04
CA ASP A 120 -1.34 -26.43 0.71
C ASP A 120 -2.08 -26.95 1.97
N PRO A 121 -3.30 -26.45 2.27
CA PRO A 121 -3.97 -25.33 1.62
C PRO A 121 -3.29 -23.99 1.93
N PRO A 122 -3.54 -22.95 1.12
CA PRO A 122 -3.15 -21.59 1.46
C PRO A 122 -3.83 -21.15 2.76
N GLY A 123 -3.18 -20.24 3.48
CA GLY A 123 -3.64 -19.80 4.80
C GLY A 123 -3.21 -18.40 5.18
N LEU A 124 -3.81 -17.93 6.28
CA LEU A 124 -3.45 -16.70 6.99
C LEU A 124 -2.11 -16.88 7.71
N LEU A 125 -1.30 -15.83 7.74
CA LEU A 125 -0.07 -15.75 8.52
C LEU A 125 -0.37 -15.10 9.86
N TYR A 126 0.15 -15.69 10.93
CA TYR A 126 -0.02 -15.19 12.28
C TYR A 126 0.57 -13.78 12.45
N LEU A 127 -0.15 -12.94 13.19
CA LEU A 127 0.27 -11.62 13.66
C LEU A 127 -0.14 -11.48 15.13
N GLU A 128 0.71 -10.84 15.95
CA GLU A 128 0.55 -10.82 17.40
C GLU A 128 -0.57 -9.88 17.86
N HIS A 129 -0.70 -8.73 17.21
CA HIS A 129 -1.60 -7.66 17.62
C HIS A 129 -2.87 -7.62 16.76
N LYS A 130 -3.91 -6.99 17.33
CA LYS A 130 -5.13 -6.65 16.57
C LYS A 130 -4.76 -5.70 15.43
N TYR A 131 -5.45 -5.85 14.31
CA TYR A 131 -5.26 -5.01 13.14
C TYR A 131 -6.60 -4.69 12.48
N VAL A 132 -6.61 -3.65 11.67
CA VAL A 132 -7.80 -3.22 10.93
C VAL A 132 -7.64 -3.59 9.46
N VAL A 133 -8.69 -4.14 8.85
CA VAL A 133 -8.70 -4.55 7.44
C VAL A 133 -9.28 -3.45 6.54
N PRO A 134 -8.99 -3.44 5.22
CA PRO A 134 -9.62 -2.51 4.28
C PRO A 134 -11.15 -2.64 4.19
N GLY A 135 -11.67 -3.85 4.44
CA GLY A 135 -13.11 -4.16 4.45
C GLY A 135 -13.57 -5.00 3.26
N GLY A 136 -14.87 -5.34 3.25
CA GLY A 136 -15.46 -6.20 2.22
C GLY A 136 -14.87 -7.61 2.24
N ARG A 137 -14.34 -8.07 1.09
CA ARG A 137 -13.73 -9.40 0.96
C ARG A 137 -12.33 -9.54 1.57
N PHE A 138 -11.73 -8.42 1.99
CA PHE A 138 -10.38 -8.39 2.55
C PHE A 138 -10.43 -8.61 4.06
N ASN A 139 -9.74 -9.66 4.51
CA ASN A 139 -9.76 -10.10 5.91
C ASN A 139 -8.35 -10.12 6.54
N GLU A 140 -7.39 -9.59 5.79
CA GLU A 140 -5.97 -9.53 6.10
C GLU A 140 -5.54 -8.11 6.43
N MET A 141 -4.44 -7.99 7.15
CA MET A 141 -3.72 -6.73 7.27
C MET A 141 -2.98 -6.48 5.95
N TYR A 142 -3.28 -5.36 5.29
CA TYR A 142 -2.64 -4.94 4.04
C TYR A 142 -1.54 -3.91 4.31
N GLY A 143 -0.44 -3.96 3.55
CA GLY A 143 0.74 -3.12 3.75
C GLY A 143 0.44 -1.61 3.69
N TRP A 144 0.05 -1.10 2.52
CA TRP A 144 -0.11 0.36 2.32
C TRP A 144 -1.44 0.92 2.85
N ASP A 145 -2.54 0.15 2.82
CA ASP A 145 -3.84 0.55 3.36
C ASP A 145 -3.71 0.89 4.86
N SER A 146 -2.88 0.11 5.56
CA SER A 146 -2.61 0.30 6.98
C SER A 146 -2.05 1.69 7.30
N TYR A 147 -1.32 2.34 6.38
CA TYR A 147 -0.88 3.73 6.61
C TYR A 147 -2.08 4.67 6.75
N PHE A 148 -3.03 4.62 5.81
CA PHE A 148 -4.21 5.48 5.85
C PHE A 148 -5.10 5.15 7.05
N ILE A 149 -5.21 3.87 7.39
CA ILE A 149 -5.92 3.43 8.58
C ILE A 149 -5.24 3.95 9.86
N VAL A 150 -3.94 3.78 10.02
CA VAL A 150 -3.15 4.30 11.16
C VAL A 150 -3.35 5.79 11.31
N ARG A 151 -3.35 6.57 10.22
CA ARG A 151 -3.65 8.01 10.26
C ARG A 151 -5.06 8.30 10.77
N GLY A 152 -6.06 7.51 10.38
CA GLY A 152 -7.43 7.62 10.88
C GLY A 152 -7.55 7.25 12.37
N LEU A 153 -6.92 6.16 12.79
CA LEU A 153 -6.91 5.69 14.18
C LEU A 153 -6.23 6.68 15.12
N VAL A 154 -5.08 7.23 14.72
CA VAL A 154 -4.37 8.27 15.49
C VAL A 154 -5.25 9.50 15.66
N ARG A 155 -5.98 9.92 14.61
CA ARG A 155 -6.91 11.06 14.68
C ARG A 155 -8.08 10.81 15.65
N GLU A 156 -8.55 9.58 15.77
CA GLU A 156 -9.61 9.15 16.71
C GLU A 156 -9.06 8.83 18.12
N GLY A 157 -7.76 9.05 18.38
CA GLY A 157 -7.15 8.73 19.68
C GLY A 157 -6.99 7.23 19.95
N ARG A 158 -7.20 6.36 18.95
CA ARG A 158 -7.05 4.90 19.03
C ARG A 158 -5.57 4.49 18.86
N ILE A 159 -4.69 5.13 19.63
CA ILE A 159 -3.22 5.07 19.47
C ILE A 159 -2.68 3.65 19.70
N GLU A 160 -3.19 2.91 20.68
CA GLU A 160 -2.71 1.55 20.96
C GLU A 160 -3.02 0.57 19.83
N LEU A 161 -4.17 0.70 19.16
CA LEU A 161 -4.50 -0.11 17.98
C LEU A 161 -3.58 0.23 16.80
N ALA A 162 -3.32 1.54 16.59
CA ALA A 162 -2.38 1.98 15.56
C ALA A 162 -0.94 1.48 15.84
N LYS A 163 -0.48 1.54 17.09
CA LYS A 163 0.82 0.99 17.51
C LYS A 163 0.89 -0.52 17.31
N GLY A 164 -0.17 -1.26 17.66
CA GLY A 164 -0.26 -2.70 17.45
C GLY A 164 -0.13 -3.09 15.96
N MET A 165 -0.73 -2.32 15.05
CA MET A 165 -0.55 -2.50 13.61
C MET A 165 0.92 -2.30 13.19
N ILE A 166 1.63 -1.33 13.76
CA ILE A 166 3.06 -1.13 13.49
C ILE A 166 3.90 -2.29 14.04
N GLU A 167 3.61 -2.77 15.26
CA GLU A 167 4.29 -3.95 15.82
C GLU A 167 4.05 -5.20 14.97
N ASN A 168 2.87 -5.35 14.35
CA ASN A 168 2.65 -6.41 13.38
C ASN A 168 3.58 -6.30 12.16
N PHE A 169 3.86 -5.09 11.65
CA PHE A 169 4.87 -4.94 10.59
C PHE A 169 6.28 -5.31 11.05
N PHE A 170 6.64 -5.02 12.31
CA PHE A 170 7.91 -5.48 12.88
C PHE A 170 7.96 -7.02 12.91
N PHE A 171 6.86 -7.65 13.31
CA PHE A 171 6.70 -9.10 13.29
C PHE A 171 6.86 -9.66 11.86
N GLU A 172 6.24 -9.04 10.85
CA GLU A 172 6.40 -9.46 9.46
C GLU A 172 7.85 -9.35 8.98
N ILE A 173 8.54 -8.24 9.28
CA ILE A 173 9.95 -8.06 8.92
C ILE A 173 10.85 -9.09 9.61
N GLU A 174 10.51 -9.50 10.84
CA GLU A 174 11.27 -10.47 11.61
C GLU A 174 11.08 -11.92 11.14
N HIS A 175 9.83 -12.28 10.83
CA HIS A 175 9.45 -13.67 10.61
C HIS A 175 9.11 -14.03 9.16
N TYR A 176 8.79 -13.03 8.34
CA TYR A 176 8.43 -13.17 6.93
C TYR A 176 9.37 -12.37 6.00
N GLY A 177 10.31 -11.62 6.57
CA GLY A 177 11.45 -11.00 5.87
C GLY A 177 11.19 -9.62 5.26
N THR A 178 9.94 -9.15 5.25
CA THR A 178 9.54 -7.81 4.74
C THR A 178 8.13 -7.47 5.23
N VAL A 179 7.71 -6.21 5.09
CA VAL A 179 6.29 -5.85 5.14
C VAL A 179 5.59 -6.50 3.95
N LEU A 180 4.56 -7.31 4.21
CA LEU A 180 3.88 -8.08 3.17
C LEU A 180 2.83 -7.24 2.46
N ASN A 181 2.46 -7.67 1.23
CA ASN A 181 1.27 -7.15 0.55
C ASN A 181 0.04 -7.30 1.45
N ALA A 182 -0.14 -8.50 1.99
CA ALA A 182 -1.00 -8.79 3.11
C ALA A 182 -0.54 -10.09 3.81
N ASN A 183 -1.02 -10.35 5.02
CA ASN A 183 -0.56 -11.50 5.83
C ASN A 183 -1.20 -12.84 5.41
N ARG A 184 -1.04 -13.25 4.14
CA ARG A 184 -1.39 -14.59 3.63
C ARG A 184 -0.18 -15.28 3.03
N SER A 185 -0.16 -16.61 3.12
CA SER A 185 0.89 -17.46 2.55
C SER A 185 1.23 -17.17 1.08
N TYR A 186 0.25 -16.91 0.22
CA TYR A 186 0.48 -16.58 -1.20
C TYR A 186 1.08 -15.19 -1.45
N TYR A 187 1.19 -14.36 -0.41
CA TYR A 187 1.85 -13.04 -0.44
C TYR A 187 3.27 -13.05 0.14
N LEU A 188 3.82 -14.19 0.62
CA LEU A 188 5.19 -14.29 1.19
C LEU A 188 6.33 -13.92 0.20
N SER A 189 6.01 -13.71 -1.07
CA SER A 189 6.93 -13.25 -2.11
C SER A 189 6.79 -11.76 -2.45
N ARG A 190 5.83 -11.06 -1.83
CA ARG A 190 5.36 -9.75 -2.29
C ARG A 190 5.20 -8.74 -1.16
N SER A 191 5.69 -7.52 -1.39
CA SER A 191 5.45 -6.38 -0.50
C SER A 191 4.31 -5.47 -1.00
N GLN A 192 4.29 -4.22 -0.54
CA GLN A 192 3.43 -3.13 -0.99
C GLN A 192 4.14 -1.77 -0.82
N PRO A 193 3.60 -0.65 -1.34
CA PRO A 193 4.27 0.65 -1.24
C PRO A 193 4.68 1.01 0.21
N PRO A 194 5.95 1.38 0.47
CA PRO A 194 6.49 1.44 1.83
C PRO A 194 6.13 2.75 2.55
N PHE A 195 5.38 2.64 3.66
CA PHE A 195 4.94 3.78 4.49
C PHE A 195 5.33 3.67 5.98
N LEU A 196 6.04 2.61 6.38
CA LEU A 196 6.22 2.28 7.80
C LEU A 196 6.95 3.36 8.62
N THR A 197 7.95 4.07 8.09
CA THR A 197 8.56 5.22 8.78
C THR A 197 7.56 6.34 9.11
N SER A 198 6.67 6.68 8.17
CA SER A 198 5.64 7.69 8.38
C SER A 198 4.54 7.22 9.35
N MET A 199 4.25 5.92 9.42
CA MET A 199 3.38 5.33 10.45
C MET A 199 4.01 5.45 11.84
N ILE A 200 5.31 5.11 11.97
CA ILE A 200 6.06 5.20 13.22
C ILE A 200 6.04 6.64 13.76
N LEU A 201 6.36 7.62 12.91
CA LEU A 201 6.35 9.04 13.30
C LEU A 201 4.95 9.50 13.73
N ALA A 202 3.89 9.10 13.02
CA ALA A 202 2.53 9.47 13.37
C ALA A 202 2.11 8.96 14.76
N VAL A 203 2.47 7.72 15.11
CA VAL A 203 2.19 7.15 16.44
C VAL A 203 3.08 7.77 17.51
N HIS A 204 4.38 7.96 17.23
CA HIS A 204 5.31 8.60 18.17
C HIS A 204 4.86 10.03 18.53
N ASP A 205 4.49 10.84 17.54
CA ASP A 205 4.00 12.21 17.75
C ASP A 205 2.72 12.21 18.61
N ALA A 206 1.79 11.28 18.34
CA ALA A 206 0.55 11.15 19.10
C ALA A 206 0.79 10.72 20.55
N GLN A 207 1.68 9.75 20.79
CA GLN A 207 2.07 9.32 22.13
C GLN A 207 2.76 10.45 22.89
N LYS A 208 3.66 11.18 22.24
CA LYS A 208 4.34 12.33 22.82
C LYS A 208 3.36 13.44 23.20
N ALA A 209 2.41 13.75 22.33
CA ALA A 209 1.36 14.73 22.60
C ALA A 209 0.47 14.31 23.80
N ALA A 210 0.27 13.01 23.99
CA ALA A 210 -0.44 12.45 25.15
C ALA A 210 0.42 12.34 26.43
N GLY A 211 1.70 12.73 26.40
CA GLY A 211 2.61 12.63 27.54
C GLY A 211 3.16 11.22 27.79
N HIS A 212 3.04 10.32 26.81
CA HIS A 212 3.45 8.91 26.88
C HIS A 212 4.58 8.57 25.90
N GLU A 213 5.55 9.49 25.72
CA GLU A 213 6.70 9.26 24.83
C GLU A 213 7.48 8.00 25.24
N ASP A 214 7.62 7.04 24.31
CA ASP A 214 8.37 5.81 24.52
C ASP A 214 9.62 5.75 23.63
N LYS A 215 10.75 6.21 24.18
CA LYS A 215 12.03 6.23 23.46
C LYS A 215 12.59 4.83 23.16
N LYS A 216 12.29 3.84 24.00
CA LYS A 216 12.75 2.45 23.77
C LYS A 216 12.03 1.83 22.59
N TRP A 217 10.72 2.09 22.49
CA TRP A 217 9.94 1.71 21.32
C TRP A 217 10.46 2.39 20.06
N LEU A 218 10.75 3.70 20.11
CA LEU A 218 11.29 4.43 18.96
C LEU A 218 12.63 3.86 18.46
N GLU A 219 13.51 3.43 19.37
CA GLU A 219 14.78 2.80 19.03
C GLU A 219 14.61 1.42 18.37
N ARG A 220 13.68 0.59 18.87
CA ARG A 220 13.28 -0.66 18.19
C ARG A 220 12.70 -0.36 16.81
N ALA A 221 11.76 0.58 16.73
CA ALA A 221 11.07 0.97 15.50
C ALA A 221 12.04 1.45 14.41
N TYR A 222 13.05 2.25 14.78
CA TYR A 222 14.12 2.67 13.88
C TYR A 222 14.85 1.48 13.24
N SER A 223 15.14 0.45 14.03
CA SER A 223 15.90 -0.73 13.57
C SER A 223 15.10 -1.53 12.53
N TYR A 224 13.78 -1.71 12.75
CA TYR A 224 12.91 -2.37 11.78
C TYR A 224 12.69 -1.50 10.53
N ALA A 225 12.51 -0.19 10.68
CA ALA A 225 12.36 0.72 9.55
C ALA A 225 13.62 0.74 8.65
N ALA A 226 14.82 0.74 9.23
CA ALA A 226 16.05 0.63 8.46
C ALA A 226 16.12 -0.69 7.67
N LYS A 227 15.78 -1.81 8.32
CA LYS A 227 15.73 -3.14 7.67
C LYS A 227 14.69 -3.21 6.55
N ASP A 228 13.53 -2.59 6.73
CA ASP A 228 12.49 -2.50 5.69
C ASP A 228 12.97 -1.69 4.48
N TRP A 229 13.65 -0.56 4.70
CA TRP A 229 14.25 0.22 3.62
C TRP A 229 15.31 -0.56 2.82
N GLU A 230 16.12 -1.37 3.50
CA GLU A 230 17.17 -2.18 2.86
C GLU A 230 16.62 -3.16 1.81
N MET A 231 15.40 -3.65 1.99
CA MET A 231 14.73 -4.54 1.02
C MET A 231 14.55 -3.86 -0.34
N TRP A 232 14.24 -2.57 -0.35
CA TRP A 232 14.04 -1.76 -1.57
C TRP A 232 15.35 -1.23 -2.17
N ALA A 233 16.45 -1.28 -1.41
CA ALA A 233 17.75 -0.75 -1.79
C ALA A 233 18.74 -1.84 -2.25
N ARG A 234 18.24 -3.00 -2.67
CA ARG A 234 19.02 -4.14 -3.16
C ARG A 234 18.38 -4.79 -4.38
N GLU A 235 19.15 -5.60 -5.11
CA GLU A 235 18.59 -6.44 -6.17
C GLU A 235 17.55 -7.41 -5.60
N PRO A 236 16.45 -7.68 -6.33
CA PRO A 236 16.14 -7.23 -7.69
C PRO A 236 15.42 -5.87 -7.79
N HIS A 237 15.15 -5.21 -6.66
CA HIS A 237 14.43 -3.93 -6.60
C HIS A 237 15.23 -2.73 -7.12
N LEU A 238 16.55 -2.84 -7.29
CA LEU A 238 17.33 -1.79 -7.95
C LEU A 238 16.93 -1.66 -9.43
N ALA A 239 16.72 -0.43 -9.88
CA ALA A 239 16.39 -0.12 -11.27
C ALA A 239 17.67 0.17 -12.07
N GLY A 240 18.42 -0.90 -12.37
CA GLY A 240 19.68 -0.80 -13.12
C GLY A 240 20.71 0.10 -12.41
N ASP A 241 21.40 0.94 -13.17
CA ASP A 241 22.43 1.85 -12.68
C ASP A 241 21.90 3.24 -12.28
N THR A 242 20.57 3.44 -12.30
CA THR A 242 19.94 4.73 -12.02
C THR A 242 20.11 5.19 -10.58
N GLY A 243 20.40 4.26 -9.65
CA GLY A 243 20.36 4.50 -8.21
C GLY A 243 18.95 4.71 -7.66
N LEU A 244 17.93 4.28 -8.41
CA LEU A 244 16.51 4.28 -8.04
C LEU A 244 16.02 2.85 -7.86
N ALA A 245 14.80 2.70 -7.35
CA ALA A 245 14.15 1.40 -7.16
C ALA A 245 12.98 1.19 -8.12
N ARG A 246 12.61 -0.07 -8.32
CA ARG A 246 11.45 -0.56 -9.06
C ARG A 246 10.67 -1.54 -8.21
N TYR A 247 9.40 -1.73 -8.52
CA TYR A 247 8.63 -2.84 -7.96
C TYR A 247 9.10 -4.16 -8.58
N TYR A 248 9.26 -5.19 -7.76
CA TYR A 248 9.73 -6.49 -8.19
C TYR A 248 9.28 -7.58 -7.21
N ASP A 249 8.29 -8.37 -7.61
CA ASP A 249 7.87 -9.54 -6.84
C ASP A 249 8.82 -10.73 -7.10
N PHE A 250 9.11 -11.51 -6.05
CA PHE A 250 10.04 -12.65 -6.11
C PHE A 250 9.44 -13.93 -6.71
N GLY A 251 8.12 -13.98 -6.86
CA GLY A 251 7.38 -15.05 -7.51
C GLY A 251 7.32 -14.89 -9.03
N GLU A 252 7.26 -16.01 -9.73
CA GLU A 252 7.30 -16.07 -11.21
C GLU A 252 6.10 -16.81 -11.82
N THR A 253 5.14 -17.17 -10.99
CA THR A 253 3.94 -17.95 -11.36
C THR A 253 2.69 -17.08 -11.25
N PRO A 254 1.57 -17.47 -11.90
CA PRO A 254 0.31 -16.76 -11.77
C PRO A 254 -0.05 -16.53 -10.30
N ALA A 255 -0.59 -15.35 -9.99
CA ALA A 255 -1.05 -14.99 -8.67
C ALA A 255 -2.23 -15.91 -8.27
N PRO A 256 -2.12 -16.77 -7.24
CA PRO A 256 -3.16 -17.74 -6.91
C PRO A 256 -4.54 -17.12 -6.66
N GLU A 257 -4.56 -15.94 -6.04
CA GLU A 257 -5.76 -15.15 -5.77
C GLU A 257 -6.46 -14.61 -7.03
N SER A 258 -5.76 -14.59 -8.17
CA SER A 258 -6.30 -14.20 -9.48
C SER A 258 -6.71 -15.40 -10.34
N LEU A 259 -6.21 -16.59 -10.04
CA LEU A 259 -6.63 -17.83 -10.72
C LEU A 259 -8.04 -18.27 -10.34
N LYS A 260 -8.45 -17.97 -9.09
CA LYS A 260 -9.77 -18.31 -8.55
C LYS A 260 -10.74 -17.13 -8.57
N ASP A 261 -10.34 -15.98 -9.12
CA ASP A 261 -11.22 -14.83 -9.27
C ASP A 261 -12.25 -15.08 -10.40
N GLU A 262 -13.49 -14.63 -10.17
CA GLU A 262 -14.63 -14.82 -11.09
C GLU A 262 -14.44 -14.08 -12.43
N THR A 263 -13.39 -13.26 -12.55
CA THR A 263 -13.18 -12.32 -13.65
C THR A 263 -12.42 -12.89 -14.85
N ASP A 264 -11.90 -14.12 -14.77
CA ASP A 264 -11.08 -14.78 -15.80
C ASP A 264 -9.96 -13.86 -16.34
N HIS A 265 -9.30 -13.17 -15.41
CA HIS A 265 -8.37 -12.08 -15.68
C HIS A 265 -7.31 -12.44 -16.73
N TYR A 266 -6.57 -13.54 -16.51
CA TYR A 266 -5.50 -13.94 -17.42
C TYR A 266 -6.01 -14.34 -18.81
N ARG A 267 -7.24 -14.85 -18.95
CA ARG A 267 -7.82 -15.08 -20.29
C ARG A 267 -8.06 -13.75 -20.99
N LYS A 268 -8.58 -12.74 -20.30
CA LYS A 268 -8.80 -11.40 -20.89
C LYS A 268 -7.49 -10.78 -21.37
N VAL A 269 -6.40 -10.95 -20.61
CA VAL A 269 -5.07 -10.51 -21.01
C VAL A 269 -4.57 -11.26 -22.24
N ALA A 270 -4.67 -12.60 -22.26
CA ALA A 270 -4.26 -13.40 -23.41
C ALA A 270 -5.06 -12.99 -24.67
N SER A 271 -6.38 -12.82 -24.54
CA SER A 271 -7.24 -12.30 -25.60
C SER A 271 -6.82 -10.89 -26.04
N TYR A 272 -6.40 -10.02 -25.13
CA TYR A 272 -5.92 -8.68 -25.47
C TYR A 272 -4.71 -8.74 -26.40
N PHE A 273 -3.66 -9.50 -26.04
CA PHE A 273 -2.44 -9.59 -26.84
C PHE A 273 -2.64 -10.32 -28.17
N LEU A 274 -3.55 -11.31 -28.22
CA LEU A 274 -3.99 -11.90 -29.49
C LEU A 274 -4.57 -10.86 -30.46
N ASN A 275 -5.39 -9.94 -29.95
CA ASN A 275 -6.03 -8.89 -30.76
C ASN A 275 -5.11 -7.67 -30.99
N HIS A 276 -3.99 -7.56 -30.26
CA HIS A 276 -3.06 -6.43 -30.34
C HIS A 276 -1.60 -6.92 -30.45
N PRO A 277 -1.23 -7.64 -31.52
CA PRO A 277 0.10 -8.28 -31.63
C PRO A 277 1.27 -7.29 -31.58
N ALA A 278 1.06 -6.03 -31.97
CA ALA A 278 2.08 -4.98 -31.88
C ALA A 278 2.44 -4.60 -30.42
N GLN A 279 1.61 -4.97 -29.44
CA GLN A 279 1.81 -4.66 -28.02
C GLN A 279 2.19 -5.88 -27.18
N ASP A 280 2.28 -7.07 -27.79
CA ASP A 280 2.63 -8.31 -27.08
C ASP A 280 4.08 -8.29 -26.58
N HIS A 281 5.03 -7.76 -27.33
CA HIS A 281 6.45 -7.61 -26.89
C HIS A 281 7.07 -8.87 -26.21
N GLY A 282 6.54 -10.08 -26.45
CA GLY A 282 6.97 -11.34 -25.80
C GLY A 282 6.22 -11.72 -24.51
N TYR A 283 5.10 -11.06 -24.19
CA TYR A 283 4.24 -11.36 -23.04
C TYR A 283 3.38 -12.61 -23.25
N MET A 284 3.19 -13.04 -24.49
CA MET A 284 2.51 -14.26 -24.88
C MET A 284 3.47 -15.19 -25.63
N VAL A 285 3.36 -16.49 -25.35
CA VAL A 285 4.11 -17.55 -26.01
C VAL A 285 3.14 -18.43 -26.79
N ARG A 286 3.43 -18.60 -28.08
CA ARG A 286 2.72 -19.52 -28.97
C ARG A 286 3.41 -20.89 -28.92
N ARG A 287 2.63 -21.95 -28.74
CA ARG A 287 3.10 -23.33 -28.73
C ARG A 287 2.66 -24.01 -30.01
N ILE A 288 3.63 -24.44 -30.81
CA ILE A 288 3.36 -25.34 -31.93
C ILE A 288 3.21 -26.74 -31.33
N ALA A 289 2.08 -27.40 -31.59
CA ALA A 289 1.82 -28.78 -31.18
C ALA A 289 2.67 -29.80 -31.98
N THR A 290 4.00 -29.64 -32.02
CA THR A 290 4.90 -30.62 -32.64
C THR A 290 5.34 -31.67 -31.62
N PRO A 291 5.29 -32.99 -31.94
CA PRO A 291 5.59 -34.06 -30.97
C PRO A 291 7.06 -34.24 -30.57
N ALA A 292 7.96 -33.30 -30.88
CA ALA A 292 9.39 -33.52 -30.63
C ALA A 292 10.18 -32.23 -30.36
N LYS A 293 10.76 -32.16 -29.15
CA LYS A 293 11.94 -31.35 -28.78
C LYS A 293 11.84 -29.83 -28.99
N ASP A 294 10.81 -29.19 -28.46
CA ASP A 294 10.98 -27.79 -28.05
C ASP A 294 11.67 -27.78 -26.68
N GLN A 295 12.83 -27.10 -26.58
CA GLN A 295 13.57 -26.88 -25.34
C GLN A 295 12.96 -25.73 -24.51
N SER A 296 11.78 -25.22 -24.88
CA SER A 296 11.06 -24.21 -24.11
C SER A 296 10.69 -24.73 -22.71
N LEU A 297 10.89 -23.87 -21.70
CA LEU A 297 10.53 -24.16 -20.31
C LEU A 297 9.05 -24.56 -20.22
N PRO A 298 8.68 -25.47 -19.30
CA PRO A 298 7.28 -25.84 -19.12
C PRO A 298 6.43 -24.59 -18.82
N PRO A 299 5.17 -24.57 -19.32
CA PRO A 299 4.28 -23.43 -19.14
C PRO A 299 4.01 -23.24 -17.65
N VAL A 300 4.01 -21.99 -17.21
CA VAL A 300 3.91 -21.63 -15.79
C VAL A 300 2.49 -21.31 -15.38
N GLY A 301 1.64 -21.04 -16.36
CA GLY A 301 0.23 -20.78 -16.17
C GLY A 301 -0.62 -21.60 -17.13
N LYS A 302 -1.87 -21.17 -17.25
CA LYS A 302 -2.88 -21.85 -18.06
C LYS A 302 -2.51 -21.80 -19.55
N ILE A 303 -2.77 -22.91 -20.24
CA ILE A 303 -2.73 -22.98 -21.71
C ILE A 303 -4.14 -22.69 -22.22
N TYR A 304 -4.22 -21.82 -23.22
CA TYR A 304 -5.46 -21.47 -23.90
C TYR A 304 -5.39 -21.97 -25.34
N SER A 305 -6.42 -22.70 -25.78
CA SER A 305 -6.59 -23.09 -27.17
C SER A 305 -7.32 -21.97 -27.93
N VAL A 306 -6.74 -21.54 -29.05
CA VAL A 306 -7.28 -20.52 -29.94
C VAL A 306 -7.72 -21.20 -31.22
N GLN A 307 -8.99 -21.00 -31.60
CA GLN A 307 -9.54 -21.51 -32.85
C GLN A 307 -9.97 -20.33 -33.72
N ILE A 308 -9.63 -20.35 -34.99
CA ILE A 308 -10.09 -19.39 -35.99
C ILE A 308 -11.25 -20.04 -36.73
N CYS A 309 -12.41 -19.39 -36.81
CA CYS A 309 -13.61 -19.96 -37.41
C CYS A 309 -14.16 -19.05 -38.50
N ASP A 310 -14.70 -19.63 -39.57
CA ASP A 310 -15.42 -18.87 -40.60
C ASP A 310 -16.65 -18.17 -40.02
N MET A 311 -16.83 -16.90 -40.41
CA MET A 311 -17.95 -16.07 -39.95
C MET A 311 -19.28 -16.61 -40.50
N GLY A 312 -20.13 -17.16 -39.62
CA GLY A 312 -21.52 -17.54 -39.97
C GLY A 312 -21.92 -18.97 -39.60
N THR A 313 -21.00 -19.81 -39.14
CA THR A 313 -21.32 -21.15 -38.61
C THR A 313 -21.41 -21.12 -37.09
N THR A 314 -22.59 -21.40 -36.53
CA THR A 314 -22.76 -21.62 -35.08
C THR A 314 -22.19 -22.95 -34.61
N ASP A 315 -21.77 -23.79 -35.55
CA ASP A 315 -21.17 -25.09 -35.29
C ASP A 315 -19.66 -25.03 -35.52
N ARG A 316 -18.87 -25.71 -34.68
CA ARG A 316 -17.38 -25.68 -34.68
C ARG A 316 -16.76 -26.38 -35.89
N THR A 317 -17.57 -26.81 -36.85
CA THR A 317 -17.20 -27.61 -38.01
C THR A 317 -16.42 -26.85 -39.09
N GLY A 318 -16.35 -25.51 -39.00
CA GLY A 318 -15.58 -24.62 -39.90
C GLY A 318 -14.44 -23.86 -39.21
N CYS A 319 -13.86 -24.42 -38.13
CA CYS A 319 -12.73 -23.81 -37.44
C CYS A 319 -11.40 -24.49 -37.79
N ASP A 320 -10.35 -23.70 -37.97
CA ASP A 320 -8.96 -24.14 -38.11
C ASP A 320 -8.49 -24.91 -36.86
N GLU A 321 -7.38 -25.66 -37.02
CA GLU A 321 -6.73 -26.36 -35.91
C GLU A 321 -6.38 -25.39 -34.77
N ALA A 322 -6.51 -25.88 -33.54
CA ALA A 322 -6.28 -25.06 -32.37
C ALA A 322 -4.79 -24.72 -32.21
N GLU A 323 -4.47 -23.43 -32.23
CA GLU A 323 -3.19 -22.93 -31.73
C GLU A 323 -3.22 -22.92 -30.20
N GLU A 324 -2.12 -23.29 -29.54
CA GLU A 324 -1.99 -23.18 -28.09
C GLU A 324 -1.20 -21.94 -27.72
N ILE A 325 -1.74 -21.11 -26.83
CA ILE A 325 -1.05 -19.95 -26.29
C ILE A 325 -0.98 -20.00 -24.76
N THR A 326 0.02 -19.33 -24.19
CA THR A 326 0.12 -19.07 -22.76
C THR A 326 0.80 -17.73 -22.51
N LEU A 327 0.63 -17.15 -21.32
CA LEU A 327 1.35 -15.94 -20.93
C LEU A 327 2.77 -16.32 -20.47
N SER A 328 3.74 -15.44 -20.74
CA SER A 328 5.14 -15.68 -20.45
C SER A 328 5.45 -15.52 -18.95
N ARG A 329 6.60 -16.06 -18.51
CA ARG A 329 7.13 -15.83 -17.14
C ARG A 329 7.32 -14.35 -16.85
N ASP A 330 7.79 -13.61 -17.85
CA ASP A 330 8.03 -12.17 -17.74
C ASP A 330 6.72 -11.42 -17.48
N PHE A 331 5.64 -11.77 -18.20
CA PHE A 331 4.31 -11.23 -17.91
C PHE A 331 3.86 -11.53 -16.48
N TYR A 332 4.01 -12.77 -15.99
CA TYR A 332 3.59 -13.10 -14.62
C TYR A 332 4.40 -12.36 -13.56
N ARG A 333 5.70 -12.13 -13.80
CA ARG A 333 6.53 -11.27 -12.95
C ARG A 333 6.03 -9.84 -12.96
N ALA A 334 5.64 -9.32 -14.12
CA ALA A 334 5.11 -7.97 -14.25
C ALA A 334 3.76 -7.80 -13.55
N ASP A 335 2.83 -8.74 -13.72
CA ASP A 335 1.53 -8.77 -13.02
C ASP A 335 1.74 -8.77 -11.50
N ARG A 336 2.60 -9.65 -11.00
CA ARG A 336 2.93 -9.72 -9.57
C ARG A 336 3.60 -8.43 -9.06
N SER A 337 4.50 -7.84 -9.83
CA SER A 337 5.15 -6.57 -9.48
C SER A 337 4.16 -5.39 -9.52
N MET A 338 3.14 -5.44 -10.39
CA MET A 338 2.06 -4.46 -10.36
C MET A 338 1.20 -4.58 -9.11
N ARG A 339 0.96 -5.80 -8.62
CA ARG A 339 0.30 -6.02 -7.32
C ARG A 339 1.15 -5.50 -6.16
N GLU A 340 2.48 -5.56 -6.27
CA GLU A 340 3.40 -4.94 -5.29
C GLU A 340 3.29 -3.41 -5.34
N SER A 341 2.99 -2.83 -6.50
CA SER A 341 2.76 -1.39 -6.64
C SER A 341 1.44 -0.89 -6.03
N GLY A 342 0.46 -1.79 -5.84
CA GLY A 342 -0.90 -1.45 -5.40
C GLY A 342 -1.80 -0.84 -6.49
N PHE A 343 -1.32 -0.74 -7.74
CA PHE A 343 -2.07 -0.21 -8.89
C PHE A 343 -2.58 -1.32 -9.83
N ASP A 344 -2.83 -2.53 -9.32
CA ASP A 344 -3.33 -3.64 -10.12
C ASP A 344 -4.85 -3.49 -10.43
N VAL A 345 -5.30 -3.42 -11.69
CA VAL A 345 -4.51 -3.32 -12.93
C VAL A 345 -4.55 -1.92 -13.53
N SER A 346 -3.39 -1.46 -13.98
CA SER A 346 -3.17 -0.17 -14.63
C SER A 346 -2.35 -0.35 -15.90
N PHE A 347 -2.62 0.49 -16.90
CA PHE A 347 -1.89 0.49 -18.17
C PHE A 347 -0.65 1.40 -18.13
N ARG A 348 -0.36 1.99 -16.96
CA ARG A 348 0.77 2.90 -16.71
C ARG A 348 2.12 2.29 -17.08
N PHE A 349 2.32 1.00 -16.81
CA PHE A 349 3.55 0.24 -17.10
C PHE A 349 3.37 -0.72 -18.27
N GLY A 350 2.70 -0.26 -19.33
CA GLY A 350 2.30 -1.08 -20.46
C GLY A 350 0.93 -1.75 -20.27
N PRO A 351 0.39 -2.41 -21.31
CA PRO A 351 -0.94 -2.99 -21.28
C PRO A 351 -1.08 -4.02 -20.17
N HIS A 352 -2.11 -3.88 -19.34
CA HIS A 352 -2.29 -4.70 -18.14
C HIS A 352 -1.06 -4.75 -17.21
N GLY A 353 -0.21 -3.71 -17.24
CA GLY A 353 1.04 -3.61 -16.47
C GLY A 353 2.07 -4.69 -16.78
N ALA A 354 2.04 -5.22 -18.00
CA ALA A 354 2.92 -6.28 -18.47
C ALA A 354 4.43 -5.95 -18.45
N ALA A 355 4.82 -4.70 -18.19
CA ALA A 355 6.22 -4.29 -18.05
C ALA A 355 6.57 -3.73 -16.67
N THR A 356 5.73 -3.88 -15.64
CA THR A 356 5.90 -3.17 -14.36
C THR A 356 7.29 -3.31 -13.72
N HIS A 357 7.87 -4.51 -13.73
CA HIS A 357 9.21 -4.77 -13.17
C HIS A 357 10.36 -4.20 -14.00
N HIS A 358 10.10 -3.57 -15.14
CA HIS A 358 11.11 -2.86 -15.91
C HIS A 358 11.22 -1.37 -15.52
N TYR A 359 10.18 -0.80 -14.88
CA TYR A 359 10.14 0.63 -14.62
C TYR A 359 10.64 1.00 -13.23
N ALA A 360 11.54 1.99 -13.15
CA ALA A 360 11.72 2.79 -11.97
C ALA A 360 10.49 3.69 -11.77
N ALA A 361 9.68 3.40 -10.76
CA ALA A 361 8.42 4.10 -10.54
C ALA A 361 8.61 5.37 -9.72
N VAL A 362 8.03 6.51 -10.17
CA VAL A 362 8.09 7.77 -9.42
C VAL A 362 7.43 7.66 -8.04
N CYS A 363 6.34 6.91 -7.94
CA CYS A 363 5.64 6.71 -6.65
C CYS A 363 6.54 6.01 -5.63
N LEU A 364 7.13 4.86 -5.98
CA LEU A 364 8.03 4.12 -5.09
C LEU A 364 9.21 4.99 -4.63
N ASN A 365 9.87 5.66 -5.56
CA ASN A 365 11.05 6.45 -5.23
C ASN A 365 10.72 7.73 -4.45
N SER A 366 9.53 8.29 -4.61
CA SER A 366 9.03 9.38 -3.76
C SER A 366 8.82 8.89 -2.31
N LEU A 367 8.30 7.67 -2.15
CA LEU A 367 8.15 7.05 -0.83
C LEU A 367 9.50 6.72 -0.21
N LEU A 368 10.46 6.19 -0.97
CA LEU A 368 11.81 5.92 -0.48
C LEU A 368 12.57 7.20 -0.11
N PHE A 369 12.36 8.30 -0.85
CA PHE A 369 12.88 9.61 -0.47
C PHE A 369 12.28 10.06 0.87
N LYS A 370 10.96 9.91 1.04
CA LYS A 370 10.30 10.21 2.32
C LYS A 370 10.83 9.32 3.45
N TYR A 371 11.08 8.05 3.18
CA TYR A 371 11.66 7.08 4.10
C TYR A 371 13.04 7.50 4.59
N GLU A 372 13.91 7.91 3.66
CA GLU A 372 15.27 8.38 3.98
C GLU A 372 15.21 9.67 4.82
N ARG A 373 14.30 10.60 4.51
CA ARG A 373 14.08 11.81 5.32
C ARG A 373 13.51 11.52 6.71
N ASP A 374 12.63 10.53 6.82
CA ASP A 374 12.06 10.12 8.11
C ASP A 374 13.11 9.40 8.96
N LEU A 375 13.94 8.55 8.35
CA LEU A 375 15.06 7.90 9.05
C LEU A 375 16.10 8.92 9.52
N GLU A 376 16.40 9.96 8.75
CA GLU A 376 17.22 11.11 9.20
C GLU A 376 16.62 11.79 10.44
N ALA A 377 15.31 12.04 10.43
CA ALA A 377 14.62 12.66 11.56
C ALA A 377 14.64 11.75 12.80
N LEU A 378 14.33 10.46 12.64
CA LEU A 378 14.39 9.45 13.70
C LEU A 378 15.80 9.32 14.27
N SER A 379 16.83 9.27 13.43
CA SER A 379 18.23 9.25 13.86
C SER A 379 18.57 10.48 14.70
N THR A 380 18.09 11.67 14.30
CA THR A 380 18.28 12.91 15.07
C THR A 380 17.60 12.84 16.44
N MET A 381 16.35 12.38 16.50
CA MET A 381 15.60 12.21 17.75
C MET A 381 16.28 11.22 18.71
N LEU A 382 16.95 10.20 18.18
CA LEU A 382 17.68 9.18 18.92
C LEU A 382 19.14 9.57 19.23
N GLY A 383 19.59 10.77 18.83
CA GLY A 383 20.98 11.22 19.05
C GLY A 383 22.02 10.51 18.17
N ARG A 384 21.60 9.86 17.08
CA ARG A 384 22.45 9.12 16.14
C ARG A 384 22.91 10.04 14.99
N ALA A 385 23.81 10.97 15.31
CA ALA A 385 24.23 12.03 14.38
C ALA A 385 24.88 11.50 13.08
N LYS A 386 25.63 10.39 13.15
CA LYS A 386 26.26 9.77 11.97
C LYS A 386 25.20 9.20 11.03
N ASP A 387 24.28 8.40 11.56
CA ASP A 387 23.16 7.84 10.79
C ASP A 387 22.33 8.94 10.13
N ALA A 388 22.03 10.02 10.86
CA ALA A 388 21.26 11.15 10.32
C ALA A 388 21.93 11.76 9.08
N GLU A 389 23.25 11.98 9.14
CA GLU A 389 24.03 12.51 8.02
C GLU A 389 24.08 11.53 6.82
N GLU A 390 24.16 10.22 7.08
CA GLU A 390 24.11 9.21 6.02
C GLU A 390 22.74 9.15 5.33
N TRP A 391 21.65 9.18 6.11
CA TRP A 391 20.28 9.19 5.59
C TRP A 391 20.01 10.46 4.77
N LYS A 392 20.48 11.61 5.24
CA LYS A 392 20.41 12.87 4.51
C LYS A 392 21.09 12.76 3.14
N LYS A 393 22.31 12.24 3.08
CA LYS A 393 23.04 12.04 1.80
C LYS A 393 22.29 11.10 0.86
N ARG A 394 21.68 10.03 1.39
CA ARG A 394 20.87 9.09 0.59
C ARG A 394 19.64 9.82 0.00
N ALA A 395 18.91 10.57 0.82
CA ALA A 395 17.76 11.36 0.39
C ALA A 395 18.13 12.40 -0.68
N GLU A 396 19.21 13.16 -0.47
CA GLU A 396 19.68 14.16 -1.43
C GLU A 396 20.04 13.52 -2.78
N ARG A 397 20.75 12.39 -2.76
CA ARG A 397 21.08 11.64 -3.97
C ARG A 397 19.84 11.10 -4.68
N ARG A 398 18.88 10.52 -3.94
CA ARG A 398 17.62 10.03 -4.53
C ARG A 398 16.80 11.18 -5.11
N GLY A 399 16.71 12.30 -4.40
CA GLY A 399 16.05 13.52 -4.89
C GLY A 399 16.66 14.04 -6.19
N ALA A 400 18.00 14.05 -6.29
CA ALA A 400 18.70 14.40 -7.53
C ALA A 400 18.41 13.41 -8.67
N ASN A 401 18.38 12.11 -8.38
CA ASN A 401 18.05 11.08 -9.38
C ASN A 401 16.59 11.16 -9.84
N ILE A 402 15.64 11.43 -8.94
CA ILE A 402 14.23 11.69 -9.28
C ILE A 402 14.13 12.87 -10.25
N GLN A 403 14.82 13.98 -9.97
CA GLN A 403 14.83 15.13 -10.87
C GLN A 403 15.49 14.80 -12.22
N LYS A 404 16.57 14.01 -12.22
CA LYS A 404 17.30 13.63 -13.44
C LYS A 404 16.47 12.72 -14.35
N TYR A 405 15.84 11.68 -13.79
CA TYR A 405 15.24 10.61 -14.58
C TYR A 405 13.72 10.74 -14.75
N PHE A 406 13.01 11.39 -13.82
CA PHE A 406 11.55 11.43 -13.85
C PHE A 406 10.98 12.78 -14.29
N TRP A 407 11.66 13.90 -14.03
CA TRP A 407 11.09 15.22 -14.32
C TRP A 407 11.13 15.53 -15.82
N ASP A 408 9.96 15.85 -16.38
CA ASP A 408 9.84 16.41 -17.72
C ASP A 408 9.39 17.87 -17.63
N ALA A 409 10.32 18.79 -17.91
CA ALA A 409 10.06 20.23 -17.82
C ALA A 409 9.09 20.74 -18.88
N GLN A 410 8.98 20.07 -20.04
CA GLN A 410 8.07 20.48 -21.11
C GLN A 410 6.63 20.12 -20.75
N ARG A 411 6.41 18.95 -20.17
CA ARG A 411 5.09 18.47 -19.74
C ARG A 411 4.71 18.96 -18.35
N GLY A 412 5.68 19.30 -17.50
CA GLY A 412 5.44 19.76 -16.13
C GLY A 412 5.04 18.64 -15.18
N PHE A 413 5.42 17.40 -15.47
CA PHE A 413 5.08 16.22 -14.68
C PHE A 413 6.32 15.35 -14.44
N PHE A 414 6.26 14.56 -13.37
CA PHE A 414 7.16 13.43 -13.19
C PHE A 414 6.59 12.19 -13.87
N PHE A 415 7.42 11.48 -14.62
CA PHE A 415 7.10 10.22 -15.30
C PHE A 415 7.99 9.10 -14.78
N ASP A 416 7.49 7.87 -14.86
CA ASP A 416 8.31 6.69 -14.59
C ASP A 416 9.40 6.54 -15.66
N TYR A 417 10.51 5.91 -15.30
CA TYR A 417 11.63 5.65 -16.20
C TYR A 417 11.73 4.15 -16.49
N ASN A 418 11.84 3.77 -17.76
CA ASN A 418 12.10 2.39 -18.21
C ASN A 418 13.60 2.21 -18.43
#